data_AF-A0A955R0D7-F1
#
_entry.id   AF-A0A955R0D7-F1
#
_cell.length_a   1.000
_cell.length_b   1.000
_cell.length_c   1.000
_cell.angle_alpha   90.00
_cell.angle_beta   90.00
_cell.angle_gamma   90.00
#
_symmetry.space_group_name_H-M   'P 1'
#
loop_
_entity.id
_entity.type
_entity.pdbx_description
1 polymer ?
#
loop_
_entity_poly.entity_id
_entity_poly.type
_entity_poly.pdbx_seq_one_letter_code
_entity_poly.pdbx_strand_id
1 'polypeptide(L)'
;MSATAWFGEVLVLNVILIPAMSQMAGTARREYMNAVFPRVFRLASILSGTAVIAGLSLLLIMTEGDLTILPESRWGIFIMTGGGLALLIASFHFFMEQKLAAKIGVGDCEVSPDDEEDDPHGKLNIVPRVALLILTGIFLSMMYAVRGL
;
A
#
# COMPACT_ATOMS: atom_id res chain seq x y z
N MET A 1 -12.92 -7.18 5.55
CA MET A 1 -12.56 -7.92 4.30
C MET A 1 -11.62 -7.12 3.40
N SER A 2 -11.77 -5.79 3.27
CA SER A 2 -10.85 -4.93 2.49
C SER A 2 -9.38 -5.08 2.90
N ALA A 3 -9.08 -5.08 4.20
CA ALA A 3 -7.72 -5.29 4.70
C ALA A 3 -7.12 -6.65 4.29
N THR A 4 -7.95 -7.71 4.25
CA THR A 4 -7.52 -9.05 3.79
C THR A 4 -7.27 -9.08 2.29
N ALA A 5 -8.10 -8.40 1.50
CA ALA A 5 -7.90 -8.27 0.06
C ALA A 5 -6.60 -7.49 -0.25
N TRP A 6 -6.36 -6.40 0.47
CA TRP A 6 -5.13 -5.61 0.33
C TRP A 6 -3.88 -6.39 0.74
N PHE A 7 -3.95 -7.15 1.84
CA PHE A 7 -2.87 -8.05 2.24
C PHE A 7 -2.61 -9.13 1.18
N GLY A 8 -3.67 -9.75 0.65
CA GLY A 8 -3.57 -10.75 -0.42
C GLY A 8 -2.91 -10.19 -1.68
N GLU A 9 -3.25 -8.95 -2.06
CA GLU A 9 -2.62 -8.25 -3.17
C GLU A 9 -1.12 -8.05 -2.96
N VAL A 10 -0.72 -7.50 -1.81
CA VAL A 10 0.71 -7.29 -1.49
C VAL A 10 1.49 -8.61 -1.45
N LEU A 11 0.86 -9.69 -0.99
CA LEU A 11 1.44 -11.02 -0.98
C LEU A 11 1.62 -11.57 -2.40
N VAL A 12 0.61 -11.47 -3.26
CA VAL A 12 0.70 -11.88 -4.68
C VAL A 12 1.79 -11.09 -5.40
N LEU A 13 1.90 -9.78 -5.16
CA LEU A 13 2.95 -8.96 -5.77
C LEU A 13 4.34 -9.41 -5.33
N ASN A 14 4.56 -9.60 -4.03
CA ASN A 14 5.88 -9.95 -3.50
C ASN A 14 6.29 -11.40 -3.81
N VAL A 15 5.35 -12.35 -3.75
CA VAL A 15 5.65 -13.79 -3.84
C VAL A 15 5.56 -14.30 -5.27
N ILE A 16 4.69 -13.73 -6.10
CA ILE A 16 4.42 -14.23 -7.45
C ILE A 16 4.93 -13.24 -8.50
N LEU A 17 4.45 -12.00 -8.46
CA LEU A 17 4.69 -11.06 -9.56
C LEU A 17 6.16 -10.61 -9.64
N ILE A 18 6.76 -10.18 -8.52
CA ILE A 18 8.15 -9.72 -8.49
C ILE A 18 9.12 -10.84 -8.91
N PRO A 19 9.03 -12.07 -8.37
CA PRO A 19 9.89 -13.17 -8.82
C PRO A 19 9.68 -13.53 -10.29
N ALA A 20 8.43 -13.57 -10.77
CA ALA A 20 8.15 -13.84 -12.18
C ALA A 20 8.77 -12.78 -13.11
N MET A 21 8.66 -11.49 -12.74
CA MET A 21 9.28 -10.40 -13.50
C MET A 21 10.80 -10.40 -13.41
N SER A 22 11.39 -10.87 -12.31
CA SER A 22 12.86 -10.97 -12.17
C SER A 22 13.50 -11.94 -13.15
N GLN A 23 12.72 -12.91 -13.66
CA GLN A 23 13.16 -13.86 -14.68
C GLN A 23 13.04 -13.29 -16.11
N MET A 24 12.37 -12.15 -16.29
CA MET A 24 12.21 -11.49 -17.59
C MET A 24 13.32 -10.44 -17.78
N ALA A 25 13.98 -10.44 -18.93
CA ALA A 25 14.99 -9.45 -19.28
C ALA A 25 14.51 -8.51 -20.40
N GLY A 26 15.00 -7.27 -20.39
CA GLY A 26 14.83 -6.31 -21.49
C GLY A 26 13.41 -5.77 -21.68
N THR A 27 13.02 -5.58 -22.93
CA THR A 27 11.78 -4.90 -23.36
C THR A 27 10.51 -5.61 -22.90
N ALA A 28 10.52 -6.94 -22.88
CA ALA A 28 9.37 -7.75 -22.45
C ALA A 28 8.97 -7.48 -20.99
N ARG A 29 9.95 -7.26 -20.09
CA ARG A 29 9.67 -6.90 -18.69
C ARG A 29 9.01 -5.54 -18.58
N ARG A 30 9.48 -4.55 -19.35
CA ARG A 30 8.96 -3.18 -19.34
C ARG A 30 7.53 -3.13 -19.88
N GLU A 31 7.24 -3.85 -20.96
CA GLU A 31 5.90 -3.94 -21.53
C GLU A 31 4.91 -4.59 -20.56
N TYR A 32 5.32 -5.69 -19.91
CA TYR A 32 4.52 -6.35 -18.89
C TYR A 32 4.25 -5.45 -17.67
N MET A 33 5.28 -4.75 -17.18
CA MET A 33 5.12 -3.78 -16.09
C MET A 33 4.14 -2.67 -16.47
N ASN A 34 4.27 -2.08 -17.65
CA ASN A 34 3.37 -1.02 -18.11
C ASN A 34 1.92 -1.48 -18.25
N ALA A 35 1.68 -2.76 -18.57
CA ALA A 35 0.33 -3.30 -18.69
C ALA A 35 -0.30 -3.68 -17.34
N VAL A 36 0.48 -4.27 -16.43
CA VAL A 36 -0.03 -4.85 -15.17
C VAL A 36 -0.04 -3.85 -14.03
N PHE A 37 1.03 -3.05 -13.90
CA PHE A 37 1.23 -2.14 -12.78
C PHE A 37 0.04 -1.16 -12.64
N PRO A 38 -0.44 -0.45 -13.70
CA PRO A 38 -1.56 0.48 -13.55
C PRO A 38 -2.85 -0.18 -13.06
N ARG A 39 -3.08 -1.45 -13.41
CA ARG A 39 -4.29 -2.19 -13.00
C ARG A 39 -4.26 -2.58 -11.53
N VAL A 40 -3.13 -3.11 -11.08
CA VAL A 40 -2.86 -3.42 -9.66
C VAL A 40 -3.01 -2.14 -8.85
N PHE A 41 -2.35 -1.06 -9.27
CA PHE A 41 -2.39 0.20 -8.53
C PHE A 41 -3.78 0.81 -8.43
N ARG A 42 -4.57 0.73 -9.51
CA ARG A 42 -5.96 1.17 -9.46
C ARG A 42 -6.80 0.35 -8.47
N LEU A 43 -6.55 -0.96 -8.37
CA LEU A 43 -7.22 -1.82 -7.38
C LEU A 43 -6.82 -1.44 -5.96
N ALA A 44 -5.53 -1.32 -5.68
CA ALA A 44 -5.03 -0.89 -4.37
C ALA A 44 -5.60 0.47 -3.95
N SER A 45 -5.66 1.44 -4.87
CA SER A 45 -6.24 2.76 -4.62
C SER A 45 -7.74 2.70 -4.26
N ILE A 46 -8.53 1.92 -5.00
CA ILE A 46 -9.98 1.74 -4.73
C ILE A 46 -10.19 1.02 -3.40
N LEU A 47 -9.41 -0.04 -3.12
CA LEU A 47 -9.47 -0.78 -1.87
C LEU A 47 -9.07 0.08 -0.67
N SER A 48 -8.03 0.90 -0.81
CA SER A 48 -7.59 1.84 0.22
C SER A 48 -8.67 2.90 0.48
N GLY A 49 -9.24 3.51 -0.56
CA GLY A 49 -10.30 4.51 -0.41
C GLY A 49 -11.54 3.94 0.27
N THR A 50 -11.99 2.76 -0.16
CA THR A 50 -13.14 2.09 0.47
C THR A 50 -12.87 1.68 1.92
N ALA A 51 -11.64 1.23 2.24
CA ALA A 51 -11.26 0.90 3.61
C ALA A 51 -11.24 2.13 4.53
N VAL A 52 -10.74 3.27 4.05
CA VAL A 52 -10.73 4.53 4.81
C VAL A 52 -12.16 5.00 5.09
N ILE A 53 -13.02 5.02 4.07
CA ILE A 53 -14.42 5.42 4.23
C ILE A 53 -15.14 4.50 5.21
N ALA A 54 -15.01 3.18 5.03
CA ALA A 54 -15.63 2.20 5.92
C ALA A 54 -15.13 2.32 7.37
N GLY A 55 -13.82 2.52 7.56
CA GLY A 55 -13.22 2.73 8.87
C GLY A 55 -13.73 3.99 9.58
N LEU A 56 -13.82 5.11 8.86
CA LEU A 56 -14.37 6.36 9.38
C LEU A 56 -15.87 6.23 9.71
N SER A 57 -16.65 5.62 8.83
CA SER A 57 -18.08 5.39 9.09
C SER A 57 -18.28 4.52 10.33
N LEU A 58 -17.51 3.44 10.47
CA LEU A 58 -17.58 2.56 11.64
C LEU A 58 -17.19 3.31 12.92
N LEU A 59 -16.12 4.11 12.86
CA LEU A 59 -15.67 4.94 13.98
C LEU A 59 -16.77 5.88 14.46
N LEU A 60 -17.39 6.63 13.54
CA LEU A 60 -18.46 7.57 13.86
C LEU A 60 -19.69 6.88 14.46
N ILE A 61 -20.05 5.70 13.96
CA ILE A 61 -21.15 4.91 14.51
C ILE A 61 -20.82 4.43 15.93
N MET A 62 -19.60 3.93 16.15
CA MET A 62 -19.20 3.38 17.45
C MET A 62 -19.01 4.44 18.53
N THR A 63 -18.63 5.66 18.15
CA THR A 63 -18.49 6.77 19.10
C THR A 63 -19.75 7.62 19.22
N GLU A 64 -20.81 7.31 18.46
CA GLU A 64 -22.00 8.17 18.34
C GLU A 64 -21.65 9.62 17.97
N GLY A 65 -20.54 9.82 17.25
CA GLY A 65 -19.97 11.13 16.92
C GLY A 65 -19.05 11.75 17.98
N ASP A 66 -18.93 11.18 19.18
CA ASP A 66 -18.05 11.68 20.24
C ASP A 66 -16.62 11.13 20.14
N LEU A 67 -15.76 11.84 19.43
CA LEU A 67 -14.36 11.45 19.25
C LEU A 67 -13.50 11.60 20.52
N THR A 68 -14.00 12.22 21.59
CA THR A 68 -13.24 12.39 22.84
C THR A 68 -13.02 11.07 23.58
N ILE A 69 -13.84 10.06 23.29
CA ILE A 69 -13.75 8.70 23.86
C ILE A 69 -12.49 7.95 23.35
N LEU A 70 -11.92 8.36 22.22
CA LEU A 70 -10.78 7.69 21.61
C LEU A 70 -9.49 7.74 22.45
N PRO A 71 -9.02 8.92 22.91
CA PRO A 71 -7.85 8.99 23.78
C PRO A 71 -8.08 8.40 25.18
N GLU A 72 -9.34 8.34 25.65
CA GLU A 72 -9.66 7.86 27.00
C GLU A 72 -9.73 6.33 27.09
N SER A 73 -10.00 5.64 25.98
CA SER A 73 -10.18 4.20 25.95
C SER A 73 -8.97 3.45 25.36
N ARG A 74 -8.62 2.31 25.96
CA ARG A 74 -7.54 1.43 25.46
C ARG A 74 -7.75 1.03 23.99
N TRP A 75 -8.99 0.66 23.63
CA TRP A 75 -9.35 0.32 22.25
C TRP A 75 -9.25 1.54 21.31
N GLY A 76 -9.66 2.73 21.77
CA GLY A 76 -9.55 3.97 20.99
C GLY A 76 -8.10 4.32 20.66
N ILE A 77 -7.16 4.11 21.58
CA ILE A 77 -5.72 4.29 21.32
C ILE A 77 -5.22 3.34 20.21
N PHE A 78 -5.65 2.07 20.21
CA PHE A 78 -5.30 1.13 19.14
C PHE A 78 -5.88 1.53 17.78
N ILE A 79 -7.09 2.07 17.77
CA ILE A 79 -7.70 2.60 16.54
C ILE A 79 -6.98 3.86 16.07
N MET A 80 -6.63 4.78 16.96
CA MET A 80 -5.91 5.98 16.60
C MET A 80 -4.52 5.67 16.04
N THR A 81 -3.79 4.77 16.70
CA THR A 81 -2.44 4.38 16.26
C THR A 81 -2.48 3.53 14.99
N GLY A 82 -3.27 2.46 14.94
CA GLY A 82 -3.40 1.59 13.78
C GLY A 82 -4.07 2.28 12.59
N GLY A 83 -5.17 3.00 12.84
CA GLY A 83 -5.87 3.79 11.83
C GLY A 83 -5.04 4.95 11.32
N GLY A 84 -4.32 5.66 12.20
CA GLY A 84 -3.38 6.71 11.80
C GLY A 84 -2.25 6.18 10.93
N LEU A 85 -1.66 5.03 11.28
CA LEU A 85 -0.63 4.39 10.46
C LEU A 85 -1.17 3.95 9.10
N ALA A 86 -2.37 3.37 9.06
CA ALA A 86 -3.03 2.99 7.81
C ALA A 86 -3.34 4.22 6.92
N LEU A 87 -3.80 5.33 7.51
CA LEU A 87 -4.03 6.60 6.80
C LEU A 87 -2.74 7.20 6.26
N LEU A 88 -1.64 7.07 7.01
CA LEU A 88 -0.32 7.54 6.59
C LEU A 88 0.17 6.74 5.38
N ILE A 89 0.01 5.40 5.39
CA ILE A 89 0.35 4.54 4.25
C ILE A 89 -0.55 4.85 3.04
N ALA A 90 -1.86 4.99 3.25
CA ALA A 90 -2.80 5.35 2.20
C ALA A 90 -2.46 6.70 1.58
N SER A 91 -2.11 7.69 2.41
CA SER A 91 -1.67 9.01 1.95
C SER A 91 -0.35 8.92 1.19
N PHE A 92 0.62 8.15 1.69
CA PHE A 92 1.86 7.89 0.96
C PHE A 92 1.58 7.28 -0.41
N HIS A 93 0.71 6.26 -0.48
CA HIS A 93 0.29 5.63 -1.74
C HIS A 93 -0.32 6.65 -2.70
N PHE A 94 -1.25 7.49 -2.25
CA PHE A 94 -1.87 8.49 -3.14
C PHE A 94 -0.91 9.61 -3.58
N PHE A 95 -0.03 10.11 -2.70
CA PHE A 95 0.77 11.31 -2.95
C PHE A 95 2.17 11.04 -3.51
N MET A 96 2.91 10.09 -2.92
CA MET A 96 4.29 9.81 -3.35
C MET A 96 4.32 9.03 -4.66
N GLU A 97 3.33 8.19 -4.88
CA GLU A 97 3.32 7.30 -6.03
C GLU A 97 3.04 8.04 -7.34
N GLN A 98 2.11 9.00 -7.38
CA GLN A 98 1.90 9.82 -8.57
C GLN A 98 3.18 10.56 -8.98
N LYS A 99 3.95 11.02 -7.98
CA LYS A 99 5.26 11.65 -8.22
C LYS A 99 6.32 10.65 -8.68
N LEU A 100 6.34 9.42 -8.15
CA LEU A 100 7.27 8.37 -8.56
C LEU A 100 6.96 7.83 -9.96
N ALA A 101 5.69 7.61 -10.30
CA ALA A 101 5.26 7.19 -11.62
C ALA A 101 5.64 8.24 -12.69
N ALA A 102 5.42 9.52 -12.40
CA ALA A 102 5.85 10.62 -13.26
C ALA A 102 7.39 10.70 -13.38
N LYS A 103 8.13 10.44 -12.29
CA LYS A 103 9.60 10.53 -12.28
C LYS A 103 10.31 9.33 -12.93
N ILE A 104 9.67 8.15 -12.97
CA ILE A 104 10.24 6.92 -13.55
C ILE A 104 9.86 6.79 -15.05
N GLY A 105 9.15 7.76 -15.63
CA GLY A 105 8.78 7.72 -17.06
C GLY A 105 7.82 6.59 -17.42
N VAL A 106 7.03 6.10 -16.45
CA VAL A 106 5.99 5.09 -16.70
C VAL A 106 4.83 5.79 -17.41
N GLY A 107 4.92 5.90 -18.74
CA GLY A 107 3.93 6.58 -19.58
C GLY A 107 4.52 7.25 -20.82
N ASP A 108 5.79 7.64 -20.77
CA ASP A 108 6.50 8.21 -21.92
C ASP A 108 7.39 7.15 -22.58
N CYS A 109 7.10 6.86 -23.85
CA CYS A 109 7.84 5.90 -24.68
C CYS A 109 9.19 6.45 -25.17
N GLU A 110 9.55 7.69 -24.84
CA GLU A 110 10.84 8.29 -25.19
C GLU A 110 11.74 8.36 -23.96
N VAL A 111 12.45 7.26 -23.68
CA VAL A 111 13.61 7.32 -22.80
C VAL A 111 14.83 7.42 -23.70
N SER A 112 15.48 8.58 -23.67
CA SER A 112 16.76 8.82 -24.34
C SER A 112 17.81 7.82 -23.82
N PRO A 113 18.66 7.27 -24.70
CA PRO A 113 19.60 6.20 -24.36
C PRO A 113 20.76 6.59 -23.42
N ASP A 114 20.82 7.83 -22.91
CA ASP A 114 21.95 8.35 -22.13
C ASP A 114 21.75 8.33 -20.60
N ASP A 115 20.59 7.91 -20.07
CA ASP A 115 20.31 7.84 -18.62
C ASP A 115 20.68 6.48 -18.00
N GLU A 116 21.83 5.90 -18.37
CA GLU A 116 22.23 4.53 -18.02
C GLU A 116 22.96 4.39 -16.66
N GLU A 117 23.21 5.47 -15.93
CA GLU A 117 24.18 5.43 -14.81
C GLU A 117 23.61 5.43 -13.37
N ASP A 118 22.30 5.60 -13.16
CA ASP A 118 21.77 5.75 -11.81
C ASP A 118 20.66 4.73 -11.53
N ASP A 119 21.04 3.45 -11.37
CA ASP A 119 20.15 2.27 -11.19
C ASP A 119 18.98 2.54 -10.20
N PRO A 120 17.80 2.98 -10.69
CA PRO A 120 16.67 3.29 -9.83
C PRO A 120 15.99 2.00 -9.36
N HIS A 121 16.37 0.86 -9.94
CA HIS A 121 15.66 -0.41 -9.81
C HIS A 121 15.98 -1.15 -8.51
N GLY A 122 17.15 -0.90 -7.90
CA GLY A 122 17.48 -1.42 -6.57
C GLY A 122 16.55 -0.88 -5.47
N LYS A 123 16.17 0.41 -5.55
CA LYS A 123 15.28 1.05 -4.57
C LYS A 123 13.82 0.61 -4.71
N LEU A 124 13.38 0.19 -5.90
CA LEU A 124 12.02 -0.28 -6.17
C LEU A 124 11.69 -1.62 -5.50
N ASN A 125 12.67 -2.47 -5.19
CA ASN A 125 12.44 -3.75 -4.49
C ASN A 125 12.29 -3.60 -2.97
N ILE A 126 12.70 -2.48 -2.40
CA ILE A 126 12.63 -2.24 -0.94
C ILE A 126 11.24 -1.80 -0.51
N VAL A 127 10.58 -0.97 -1.32
CA VAL A 127 9.26 -0.41 -0.98
C VAL A 127 8.21 -1.52 -0.73
N PRO A 128 8.05 -2.55 -1.59
CA PRO A 128 7.08 -3.62 -1.37
C PRO A 128 7.36 -4.46 -0.11
N ARG A 129 8.63 -4.67 0.22
CA ARG A 129 9.05 -5.44 1.40
C ARG A 129 8.78 -4.68 2.70
N VAL A 130 9.09 -3.38 2.71
CA VAL A 130 8.78 -2.51 3.85
C VAL A 130 7.27 -2.40 4.04
N ALA A 131 6.51 -2.25 2.96
CA ALA A 131 5.04 -2.23 3.01
C ALA A 131 4.48 -3.53 3.61
N LEU A 132 5.00 -4.69 3.20
CA LEU A 132 4.61 -5.99 3.77
C LEU A 132 4.90 -6.07 5.28
N LEU A 133 6.09 -5.65 5.71
CA LEU A 133 6.47 -5.66 7.13
C LEU A 133 5.52 -4.79 7.99
N ILE A 134 5.23 -3.57 7.51
CA ILE A 134 4.32 -2.64 8.18
C ILE A 134 2.90 -3.24 8.23
N LEU A 135 2.40 -3.78 7.11
CA LEU A 135 1.07 -4.38 7.05
C LEU A 135 0.94 -5.59 7.98
N THR A 136 1.96 -6.44 8.06
CA THR A 136 2.01 -7.54 9.03
C THR A 136 1.93 -7.02 10.46
N GLY A 137 2.67 -5.96 10.79
CA GLY A 137 2.61 -5.31 12.10
C GLY A 137 1.21 -4.81 12.45
N ILE A 138 0.54 -4.10 11.53
CA ILE A 138 -0.84 -3.64 11.69
C ILE A 138 -1.79 -4.82 11.92
N PHE A 139 -1.66 -5.87 11.10
CA PHE A 139 -2.54 -7.03 11.16
C PHE A 139 -2.41 -7.79 12.49
N LEU A 140 -1.18 -8.00 12.95
CA LEU A 140 -0.90 -8.62 14.25
C LEU A 140 -1.42 -7.76 15.41
N SER A 141 -1.21 -6.44 15.35
CA SER A 141 -1.74 -5.51 16.35
C SER A 141 -3.27 -5.54 16.41
N MET A 142 -3.95 -5.62 15.27
CA MET A 142 -5.41 -5.73 15.22
C MET A 142 -5.89 -7.05 15.82
N MET A 143 -5.25 -8.18 15.49
CA MET A 143 -5.61 -9.47 16.10
C MET A 143 -5.38 -9.49 17.61
N TYR A 144 -4.29 -8.86 18.07
CA TYR A 144 -3.98 -8.72 19.49
C TYR A 144 -5.08 -7.92 20.21
N ALA A 145 -5.45 -6.76 19.66
CA ALA A 145 -6.50 -5.91 20.21
C ALA A 145 -7.88 -6.61 20.26
N VAL A 146 -8.24 -7.39 19.24
CA VAL A 146 -9.50 -8.14 19.20
C VAL A 146 -9.53 -9.29 20.22
N ARG A 147 -8.38 -9.90 20.53
CA ARG A 147 -8.29 -11.03 21.47
C ARG A 147 -8.18 -10.61 22.93
N GLY A 148 -7.93 -9.33 23.21
CA GLY A 148 -7.97 -8.77 24.57
C GLY A 148 -6.95 -9.36 25.56
N LEU A 149 -5.82 -9.90 25.05
CA LEU A 149 -4.70 -10.37 25.87
C LEU A 149 -3.80 -9.21 26.33
#